data_AF-A0A0K0D8P9-F1
#
_entry.id   AF-A0A0K0D8P9-F1
#
_cell.length_a   1.000
_cell.length_b   1.000
_cell.length_c   1.000
_cell.angle_alpha   90.00
_cell.angle_beta   90.00
_cell.angle_gamma   90.00
#
_symmetry.space_group_name_H-M   'P 1'
#
loop_
_entity.id
_entity.type
_entity.pdbx_description
1 polymer ?
#
loop_
_entity_poly.entity_id
_entity_poly.type
_entity_poly.pdbx_seq_one_letter_code
_entity_poly.pdbx_strand_id
1 'polypeptide(L)'
;AFRDNTLGFSKFTTETALPKITEKHVNSYITFPYSYSVRFVVGVSVDHADLVAAVERHFRSGSSTWEKNPDILLPKLPPVDRSIAQYSGGEVKYNIDSISDFPIFCSQILHR
;
A
#
# COMPACT_ATOMS: atom_id res chain seq x y z
N ALA A 1 -0.71 20.82 0.46
CA ALA A 1 -1.87 19.95 0.15
C ALA A 1 -1.99 18.74 1.09
N PHE A 2 -0.93 18.32 1.79
CA PHE A 2 -0.94 17.16 2.69
C PHE A 2 -0.18 17.52 3.98
N ARG A 3 -0.90 17.86 5.05
CA ARG A 3 -0.31 18.20 6.35
C ARG A 3 -0.40 16.94 7.22
N ASP A 4 0.72 16.54 7.81
CA ASP A 4 0.79 15.43 8.77
C ASP A 4 0.29 14.07 8.24
N ASN A 5 0.46 13.79 6.95
CA ASN A 5 0.13 12.50 6.35
C ASN A 5 1.22 11.98 5.41
N THR A 6 1.15 10.69 5.06
CA THR A 6 2.17 10.01 4.27
C THR A 6 2.03 10.20 2.75
N LEU A 7 0.92 10.77 2.27
CA LEU A 7 0.64 10.96 0.83
C LEU A 7 1.60 11.95 0.14
N GLY A 8 2.24 12.83 0.91
CA GLY A 8 3.22 13.79 0.40
C GLY A 8 4.64 13.25 0.28
N PHE A 9 4.92 12.03 0.78
CA PHE A 9 6.27 11.46 0.69
C PHE A 9 6.52 10.87 -0.70
N SER A 10 7.75 11.06 -1.18
CA SER A 10 8.25 10.34 -2.36
C SER A 10 8.18 8.84 -2.12
N LYS A 11 7.73 8.09 -3.13
CA LYS A 11 7.80 6.62 -3.13
C LYS A 11 9.25 6.12 -3.14
N PHE A 12 10.18 6.95 -3.61
CA PHE A 12 11.59 6.65 -3.68
C PHE A 12 12.35 7.31 -2.53
N THR A 13 13.33 6.59 -2.01
CA THR A 13 14.25 7.10 -0.99
C THR A 13 15.31 8.02 -1.61
N THR A 14 16.04 8.76 -0.77
CA THR A 14 17.16 9.59 -1.20
C THR A 14 18.45 8.77 -1.26
N GLU A 15 19.42 9.20 -2.07
CA GLU A 15 20.75 8.57 -2.15
C GLU A 15 21.46 8.49 -0.79
N THR A 16 21.20 9.46 0.09
CA THR A 16 21.76 9.51 1.44
C THR A 16 21.12 8.52 2.42
N ALA A 17 19.88 8.09 2.16
CA ALA A 17 19.15 7.16 3.00
C ALA A 17 19.26 5.72 2.50
N LEU A 18 19.53 5.50 1.22
CA LEU A 18 19.66 4.18 0.61
C LEU A 18 20.66 3.26 1.35
N PRO A 19 21.88 3.69 1.73
CA PRO A 19 22.84 2.82 2.42
C PRO A 19 22.45 2.46 3.85
N LYS A 20 21.45 3.13 4.42
CA LYS A 20 20.95 2.89 5.79
C LYS A 20 19.89 1.79 5.83
N ILE A 21 19.34 1.41 4.68
CA ILE A 21 18.34 0.35 4.56
C ILE A 21 19.07 -0.99 4.70
N THR A 22 18.62 -1.78 5.67
CA THR A 22 19.17 -3.13 5.92
C THR A 22 18.10 -4.18 5.64
N GLU A 23 18.49 -5.44 5.53
CA GLU A 23 17.57 -6.56 5.35
C GLU A 23 16.46 -6.57 6.43
N LYS A 24 16.81 -6.26 7.67
CA LYS A 24 15.84 -6.17 8.77
C LYS A 24 14.78 -5.09 8.54
N HIS A 25 15.14 -3.97 7.91
CA HIS A 25 14.16 -2.94 7.54
C HIS A 25 13.16 -3.47 6.51
N VAL A 26 13.65 -4.19 5.49
CA VAL A 26 12.81 -4.77 4.44
C VAL A 26 11.89 -5.84 5.03
N ASN A 27 12.43 -6.78 5.81
CA ASN A 27 11.64 -7.83 6.46
C ASN A 27 10.56 -7.23 7.38
N SER A 28 10.92 -6.23 8.18
CA SER A 28 9.97 -5.53 9.05
C SER A 28 8.89 -4.76 8.29
N TYR A 29 9.26 -4.10 7.18
CA TYR A 29 8.29 -3.41 6.33
C TYR A 29 7.33 -4.40 5.67
N ILE A 30 7.82 -5.57 5.26
CA ILE A 30 6.97 -6.63 4.74
C ILE A 30 6.03 -7.12 5.84
N THR A 31 6.38 -7.16 7.13
CA THR A 31 5.40 -7.57 8.15
C THR A 31 4.23 -6.58 8.36
N PHE A 32 4.40 -5.32 7.96
CA PHE A 32 3.41 -4.25 8.10
C PHE A 32 2.13 -4.57 7.34
N PRO A 33 0.96 -4.26 7.93
CA PRO A 33 -0.21 -5.14 7.96
C PRO A 33 -0.24 -6.09 6.77
N TYR A 34 0.57 -7.15 6.89
CA TYR A 34 0.33 -8.44 6.28
C TYR A 34 -0.85 -9.15 6.97
N SER A 35 -1.66 -8.42 7.75
CA SER A 35 -2.93 -8.89 8.24
C SER A 35 -3.77 -9.28 7.03
N TYR A 36 -4.17 -10.55 6.99
CA TYR A 36 -4.94 -11.16 5.90
C TYR A 36 -6.15 -10.32 5.46
N SER A 37 -6.70 -9.49 6.36
CA SER A 37 -7.83 -8.59 6.10
C SER A 37 -7.61 -7.55 4.99
N VAL A 38 -6.38 -7.25 4.58
CA VAL A 38 -6.10 -6.27 3.49
C VAL A 38 -5.52 -6.89 2.22
N ARG A 39 -5.41 -8.23 2.16
CA ARG A 39 -4.84 -8.94 1.00
C ARG A 39 -5.94 -9.66 0.24
N PHE A 40 -5.95 -9.46 -1.07
CA PHE A 40 -6.82 -10.17 -1.98
C PHE A 40 -5.98 -10.86 -3.05
N VAL A 41 -6.32 -12.11 -3.35
CA VAL A 41 -5.75 -12.84 -4.48
C VAL A 41 -6.78 -12.76 -5.60
N VAL A 42 -6.35 -12.32 -6.78
CA VAL A 42 -7.19 -12.22 -7.96
C VAL A 42 -6.61 -13.13 -9.03
N GLY A 43 -7.42 -14.06 -9.50
CA GLY A 43 -7.12 -14.91 -10.65
C GLY A 43 -7.93 -14.46 -11.87
N VAL A 44 -7.29 -14.47 -13.04
CA VAL A 44 -7.95 -14.23 -14.33
C VAL A 44 -7.85 -15.52 -15.13
N SER A 45 -8.98 -15.98 -15.68
CA SER A 45 -9.05 -17.20 -16.49
C SER A 45 -8.60 -18.48 -15.78
N VAL A 46 -8.82 -18.55 -14.47
CA VAL A 46 -8.59 -19.75 -13.64
C VAL A 46 -9.90 -20.21 -13.03
N ASP A 47 -10.02 -21.50 -12.71
CA ASP A 47 -11.15 -22.00 -11.94
C ASP A 47 -11.12 -21.41 -10.52
N HIS A 48 -12.29 -20.96 -10.07
CA HIS A 48 -12.41 -20.31 -8.78
C HIS A 48 -12.15 -21.28 -7.62
N ALA A 49 -12.65 -22.51 -7.70
CA ALA A 49 -12.49 -23.50 -6.62
C ALA A 49 -11.03 -23.93 -6.49
N ASP A 50 -10.34 -24.12 -7.61
CA ASP A 50 -8.90 -24.41 -7.62
C ASP A 50 -8.08 -23.26 -7.02
N LEU A 51 -8.43 -22.01 -7.35
CA LEU A 51 -7.79 -20.82 -6.79
C LEU A 51 -7.99 -20.75 -5.26
N VAL A 52 -9.22 -20.95 -4.79
CA VAL A 52 -9.53 -20.95 -3.36
C VAL A 52 -8.76 -22.05 -2.64
N ALA A 53 -8.78 -23.29 -3.17
CA ALA A 53 -8.06 -24.42 -2.58
C ALA A 53 -6.54 -24.16 -2.51
N ALA A 54 -5.96 -23.57 -3.56
CA ALA A 54 -4.55 -23.19 -3.57
C ALA A 54 -4.24 -22.11 -2.52
N VAL A 55 -5.11 -21.09 -2.41
CA VAL A 55 -4.95 -20.01 -1.43
C VAL A 55 -5.01 -20.57 0.00
N GLU A 56 -6.00 -21.39 0.31
CA GLU A 56 -6.15 -22.03 1.63
C GLU A 56 -4.97 -22.96 1.97
N ARG A 57 -4.41 -23.63 0.97
CA ARG A 57 -3.25 -24.51 1.13
C ARG A 57 -1.98 -23.73 1.45
N HIS A 58 -1.73 -22.62 0.74
CA HIS A 58 -0.45 -21.92 0.75
C HIS A 58 -0.40 -20.69 1.66
N PHE A 59 -1.53 -20.02 1.89
CA PHE A 59 -1.61 -18.79 2.68
C PHE A 59 -2.21 -19.04 4.07
N ARG A 60 -1.74 -20.07 4.77
CA ARG A 60 -2.20 -20.39 6.14
C ARG A 60 -1.66 -19.40 7.16
N SER A 61 -2.52 -18.99 8.09
CA SER A 61 -2.10 -18.17 9.24
C SER A 61 -1.03 -18.89 10.06
N GLY A 62 0.00 -18.19 10.54
CA GLY A 62 1.08 -18.79 11.32
C GLY A 62 2.22 -19.40 10.50
N SER A 63 2.15 -19.38 9.16
CA SER A 63 3.18 -20.00 8.30
C SER A 63 4.27 -19.03 7.85
N SER A 64 4.24 -17.77 8.30
CA SER A 64 5.16 -16.75 7.78
C SER A 64 6.58 -16.94 8.32
N THR A 65 7.57 -16.51 7.54
CA THR A 65 8.98 -16.64 7.92
C THR A 65 9.32 -15.86 9.19
N TRP A 66 8.70 -14.70 9.40
CA TRP A 66 8.95 -13.84 10.56
C TRP A 66 8.30 -14.36 11.85
N GLU A 67 7.22 -15.15 11.78
CA GLU A 67 6.68 -15.84 12.95
C GLU A 67 7.62 -16.95 13.44
N LYS A 68 8.34 -17.61 12.52
CA LYS A 68 9.30 -18.68 12.86
C LYS A 68 10.66 -18.16 13.31
N ASN A 69 11.07 -16.99 12.80
CA ASN A 69 12.37 -16.40 13.10
C ASN A 69 12.22 -14.88 13.32
N PRO A 70 11.86 -14.44 14.54
CA PRO A 70 11.63 -13.02 14.82
C PRO A 70 12.92 -12.18 14.77
N ASP A 71 14.10 -12.80 14.84
CA ASP A 71 15.39 -12.10 14.84
C ASP A 71 15.69 -11.39 13.51
N ILE A 72 14.99 -11.77 12.43
CA ILE A 72 15.08 -11.13 11.12
C ILE A 72 14.39 -9.75 11.08
N LEU A 73 13.62 -9.42 12.13
CA LEU A 73 12.90 -8.17 12.26
C LEU A 73 13.73 -7.11 13.01
N LEU A 74 13.31 -5.85 12.88
CA LEU A 74 13.79 -4.76 13.69
C LEU A 74 13.33 -4.99 15.15
N PRO A 75 14.18 -4.67 16.15
CA PRO A 75 13.83 -4.81 17.57
C PRO A 75 12.56 -4.05 17.97
N LYS A 76 12.27 -2.96 17.25
CA LYS A 76 11.06 -2.16 17.41
C LYS A 76 10.42 -1.95 16.05
N LEU A 77 9.30 -2.63 15.83
CA LEU A 77 8.49 -2.42 14.63
C LEU A 77 7.86 -1.01 14.68
N PRO A 78 7.77 -0.32 13.54
CA PRO A 78 7.03 0.93 13.48
C PRO A 78 5.53 0.71 13.78
N PRO A 79 4.80 1.71 14.28
CA PRO A 79 3.36 1.60 14.49
C PRO A 79 2.61 1.68 13.16
N VAL A 80 1.56 0.86 13.00
CA VAL A 80 0.71 0.86 11.79
C VAL A 80 0.20 2.28 11.51
N ASP A 81 0.40 2.74 10.27
CA ASP A 81 -0.11 4.03 9.82
C ASP A 81 -1.65 3.98 9.80
N ARG A 82 -2.27 4.84 10.61
CA ARG A 82 -3.73 5.02 10.68
C ARG A 82 -4.16 6.37 10.16
N SER A 83 -3.26 7.09 9.46
CA SER A 83 -3.58 8.37 8.87
C SER A 83 -4.71 8.20 7.84
N ILE A 84 -5.66 9.13 7.89
CA ILE A 84 -6.75 9.19 6.92
C ILE A 84 -6.23 10.00 5.73
N ALA A 85 -6.40 9.45 4.53
CA ALA A 85 -6.11 10.15 3.29
C ALA A 85 -7.04 11.37 3.16
N GLN A 86 -6.59 12.53 3.66
CA GLN A 86 -7.32 13.79 3.54
C GLN A 86 -6.76 14.59 2.36
N TYR A 87 -7.61 14.86 1.38
CA TYR A 87 -7.32 15.85 0.34
C TYR A 87 -7.60 17.24 0.91
N SER A 88 -6.57 18.05 1.15
CA SER A 88 -6.73 19.39 1.75
C SER A 88 -7.05 20.49 0.72
N GLY A 89 -7.26 20.14 -0.56
CA GLY A 89 -7.58 21.11 -1.60
C GLY A 89 -6.40 21.99 -2.03
N GLY A 90 -6.26 22.11 -3.35
CA GLY A 90 -5.54 23.17 -4.03
C GLY A 90 -6.14 23.23 -5.42
N GLU A 91 -7.18 24.05 -5.62
CA GLU A 91 -7.69 24.29 -6.96
C GLU A 91 -6.69 25.18 -7.71
N VAL A 92 -6.01 24.64 -8.72
CA VAL A 92 -5.39 25.47 -9.74
C VAL A 92 -6.32 25.47 -10.93
N LYS A 93 -7.16 26.52 -11.02
CA LYS A 93 -8.01 26.76 -12.18
C LYS A 93 -7.12 27.28 -13.31
N TYR A 94 -6.83 26.43 -14.28
CA TYR A 94 -6.30 26.88 -15.56
C TYR A 94 -7.48 27.23 -16.47
N ASN A 95 -7.50 28.46 -16.97
CA ASN A 95 -8.44 28.84 -18.02
C ASN A 95 -7.88 28.29 -19.34
N ILE A 96 -8.42 27.16 -19.80
CA ILE A 96 -8.07 26.56 -21.10
C ILE A 96 -9.09 27.10 -22.09
N ASP A 97 -8.80 28.27 -22.66
CA ASP A 97 -9.49 28.70 -23.87
C ASP A 97 -8.96 27.83 -25.02
N SER A 98 -9.81 26.91 -25.49
CA SER A 98 -9.67 26.06 -26.68
C SER A 98 -8.70 24.85 -26.62
N ILE A 99 -9.15 23.73 -26.05
CA ILE A 99 -8.87 22.39 -26.63
C ILE A 99 -10.16 21.58 -26.55
N SER A 100 -10.78 21.36 -27.71
CA SER A 100 -11.72 20.28 -27.96
C SER A 100 -10.99 18.95 -27.81
N ASP A 101 -11.17 18.23 -26.70
CA ASP A 101 -11.12 16.76 -26.66
C ASP A 101 -11.39 16.22 -25.24
N PHE A 102 -12.43 15.37 -25.17
CA PHE A 102 -12.75 14.38 -24.12
C PHE A 102 -12.85 14.83 -22.64
N PRO A 103 -14.08 14.96 -22.08
CA PRO A 103 -14.27 14.96 -20.64
C PRO A 103 -14.20 13.53 -20.10
N ILE A 104 -13.05 13.13 -19.54
CA ILE A 104 -13.03 12.06 -18.53
C ILE A 104 -13.51 12.70 -17.22
N PHE A 105 -14.83 12.70 -17.03
CA PHE A 105 -15.46 13.03 -15.76
C PHE A 105 -15.35 11.82 -14.83
N CYS A 106 -14.34 11.79 -13.96
CA CYS A 106 -14.36 10.90 -12.79
C CYS A 106 -15.01 11.65 -11.63
N SER A 107 -16.34 11.73 -11.67
CA SER A 107 -17.17 12.13 -10.54
C SER A 107 -17.82 10.90 -9.95
N GLN A 108 -17.20 10.33 -8.91
CA GLN A 108 -17.88 9.81 -7.73
C GLN A 108 -16.83 9.11 -6.85
N ILE A 109 -16.55 9.70 -5.69
CA ILE A 109 -16.66 9.06 -4.36
C ILE A 109 -16.57 10.22 -3.36
N LEU A 110 -17.74 10.77 -3.02
CA LEU A 110 -17.97 11.42 -1.73
C LEU A 110 -19.46 11.33 -1.42
N HIS A 111 -19.74 10.90 -0.18
CA HIS A 111 -21.03 10.73 0.51
C HIS A 111 -21.71 9.36 0.38
N ARG A 112 -21.37 8.45 1.29
CA ARG A 112 -22.10 8.30 2.57
C ARG A 112 -21.27 7.57 3.61
#